data_AF-A0AAN6H3F1-F1
#
_entry.id   AF-A0AAN6H3F1-F1
#
_cell.length_a   1.000
_cell.length_b   1.000
_cell.length_c   1.000
_cell.angle_alpha   90.00
_cell.angle_beta   90.00
_cell.angle_gamma   90.00
#
_symmetry.space_group_name_H-M   'P 1'
#
loop_
_entity.id
_entity.type
_entity.pdbx_description
1 polymer ?
#
loop_
_entity_poly.entity_id
_entity_poly.type
_entity_poly.pdbx_seq_one_letter_code
_entity_poly.pdbx_strand_id
1 'polypeptide(L)'
;MTRNSSSNEGGIVPRPVSNPSSDHTYRSKPKVRYRTSIDDTWMPSPSIVNATDFSFVHCSTPGCNNSSAFSQYNSMTLRAGFNTCALHTTTDAIETKTNNTFMSENTVFIFYDIEVTSTMEIEQLSACAVSGQHFTAAIRTSVRRNNSPILNKFTPMIYMMVATEPRVAFENFIVWVNRMMNDHSNGTACASDVVLIAHNGMCHDHVILFRTMMMWGITPPKWRVSDSLPIFKLVMRPKKEQSSRLSQLVYEYAPWYMHIQHDALSDANALRHVVMSAIPNWQLACYVFSFSFEYFCTSVGLNTYRVRDPLPFPAAHSLLPEVLVVMMVLCIYSSETIVLKNITMSFPSVDMDPSLMACPTSIMFALVNGLIILITASIDSEVGPSLLVSEASVLSP
;
A
#
# COMPACT_ATOMS: atom_id res chain seq x y z
N MET A 1 3.29 -2.15 -81.34
CA MET A 1 4.67 -2.60 -81.62
C MET A 1 5.64 -1.72 -80.85
N THR A 2 6.40 -2.33 -79.92
CA THR A 2 7.78 -2.02 -79.45
C THR A 2 8.25 -0.56 -79.25
N ARG A 3 8.65 -0.23 -77.99
CA ARG A 3 10.01 0.08 -77.46
C ARG A 3 10.55 1.49 -77.82
N ASN A 4 11.37 2.22 -77.06
CA ASN A 4 12.10 2.07 -75.78
C ASN A 4 12.76 3.44 -75.44
N SER A 5 13.04 3.74 -74.14
CA SER A 5 14.17 4.54 -73.54
C SER A 5 14.53 5.96 -74.08
N SER A 6 15.08 6.96 -73.37
CA SER A 6 15.66 7.21 -72.04
C SER A 6 16.19 8.67 -72.03
N SER A 7 16.25 9.37 -70.88
CA SER A 7 17.42 10.17 -70.39
C SER A 7 17.07 11.25 -69.35
N ASN A 8 17.89 11.31 -68.29
CA ASN A 8 18.00 12.37 -67.27
C ASN A 8 18.46 13.72 -67.84
N GLU A 9 18.05 14.84 -67.23
CA GLU A 9 18.95 15.88 -66.65
C GLU A 9 18.16 16.97 -65.91
N GLY A 10 18.76 17.52 -64.85
CA GLY A 10 18.13 18.42 -63.89
C GLY A 10 17.97 19.87 -64.36
N GLY A 11 17.04 20.58 -63.72
CA GLY A 11 16.78 22.00 -63.97
C GLY A 11 16.05 22.65 -62.79
N ILE A 12 16.69 23.68 -62.26
CA ILE A 12 16.28 24.57 -61.15
C ILE A 12 15.07 25.41 -61.55
N VAL A 13 14.02 25.47 -60.73
CA VAL A 13 12.92 26.46 -60.82
C VAL A 13 12.25 26.66 -59.43
N PRO A 14 11.52 27.76 -59.14
CA PRO A 14 12.00 28.89 -58.35
C PRO A 14 11.19 29.17 -57.06
N ARG A 15 11.71 30.04 -56.17
CA ARG A 15 10.97 30.63 -55.03
C ARG A 15 9.79 31.49 -55.52
N PRO A 16 8.58 31.34 -54.95
CA PRO A 16 7.58 32.37 -54.96
C PRO A 16 7.73 33.29 -53.74
N VAL A 17 7.71 34.58 -54.05
CA VAL A 17 7.74 35.72 -53.13
C VAL A 17 6.41 35.83 -52.38
N SER A 18 6.52 36.26 -51.14
CA SER A 18 5.45 36.59 -50.18
C SER A 18 4.35 37.50 -50.75
N ASN A 19 3.09 37.18 -50.43
CA ASN A 19 2.03 38.19 -50.34
C ASN A 19 1.35 38.10 -48.95
N PRO A 20 1.17 39.22 -48.23
CA PRO A 20 0.78 39.25 -46.82
C PRO A 20 -0.71 39.60 -46.67
N SER A 21 -1.57 38.62 -46.38
CA SER A 21 -2.91 38.91 -45.84
C SER A 21 -3.62 37.63 -45.42
N SER A 22 -3.44 37.23 -44.16
CA SER A 22 -4.53 36.71 -43.32
C SER A 22 -4.00 36.56 -41.90
N ASP A 23 -4.27 37.57 -41.07
CA ASP A 23 -4.20 37.47 -39.62
C ASP A 23 -5.17 36.38 -39.16
N HIS A 24 -4.64 35.18 -38.86
CA HIS A 24 -5.32 34.22 -38.02
C HIS A 24 -4.33 33.61 -37.04
N THR A 25 -4.55 33.97 -35.79
CA THR A 25 -3.84 33.54 -34.58
C THR A 25 -3.71 32.01 -34.53
N TYR A 26 -2.47 31.54 -34.59
CA TYR A 26 -2.10 30.15 -34.35
C TYR A 26 -2.28 29.82 -32.87
N ARG A 27 -3.52 29.46 -32.46
CA ARG A 27 -3.77 28.85 -31.15
C ARG A 27 -3.76 27.34 -31.33
N SER A 28 -2.59 26.74 -31.17
CA SER A 28 -2.43 25.29 -31.08
C SER A 28 -3.25 24.78 -29.89
N LYS A 29 -4.40 24.15 -30.17
CA LYS A 29 -5.12 23.33 -29.18
C LYS A 29 -4.31 22.04 -28.98
N PRO A 30 -3.80 21.72 -27.79
CA PRO A 30 -3.42 20.35 -27.51
C PRO A 30 -4.73 19.54 -27.38
N LYS A 31 -5.05 18.73 -28.39
CA LYS A 31 -5.95 17.60 -28.20
C LYS A 31 -5.24 16.62 -27.28
N VAL A 32 -5.45 16.76 -25.97
CA VAL A 32 -5.11 15.74 -24.98
C VAL A 32 -5.98 14.53 -25.32
N ARG A 33 -5.44 13.58 -26.09
CA ARG A 33 -6.00 12.24 -26.19
C ARG A 33 -5.68 11.55 -24.87
N TYR A 34 -6.62 11.60 -23.93
CA TYR A 34 -6.63 10.71 -22.78
C TYR A 34 -6.71 9.27 -23.31
N ARG A 35 -5.61 8.53 -23.29
CA ARG A 35 -5.67 7.07 -23.30
C ARG A 35 -6.08 6.67 -21.89
N THR A 36 -7.38 6.62 -21.64
CA THR A 36 -7.95 5.91 -20.49
C THR A 36 -7.64 4.43 -20.68
N SER A 37 -6.82 3.84 -19.81
CA SER A 37 -6.78 2.39 -19.74
C SER A 37 -8.12 1.91 -19.17
N ILE A 38 -8.56 0.72 -19.58
CA ILE A 38 -9.82 0.11 -19.10
C ILE A 38 -9.76 -0.12 -17.57
N ASP A 39 -8.55 -0.12 -16.99
CA ASP A 39 -8.31 -0.26 -15.56
C ASP A 39 -8.55 1.04 -14.76
N ASP A 40 -8.55 2.20 -15.42
CA ASP A 40 -8.74 3.52 -14.77
C ASP A 40 -10.22 3.92 -14.62
N THR A 41 -11.11 3.20 -15.31
CA THR A 41 -12.55 3.52 -15.39
C THR A 41 -13.36 2.34 -14.91
N TRP A 42 -13.63 2.26 -13.62
CA TRP A 42 -14.59 1.27 -13.13
C TRP A 42 -16.01 1.78 -13.32
N MET A 43 -16.54 1.60 -14.53
CA MET A 43 -17.99 1.54 -14.74
C MET A 43 -18.33 0.07 -15.01
N PRO A 44 -19.14 -0.58 -14.17
CA PRO A 44 -19.66 -1.89 -14.54
C PRO A 44 -20.52 -1.76 -15.81
N SER A 45 -20.58 -2.84 -16.60
CA SER A 45 -21.34 -2.86 -17.84
C SER A 45 -22.78 -2.37 -17.60
N PRO A 46 -23.30 -1.41 -18.41
CA PRO A 46 -24.63 -0.82 -18.23
C PRO A 46 -25.78 -1.83 -18.36
N SER A 47 -25.48 -3.06 -18.79
CA SER A 47 -26.44 -4.16 -18.89
C SER A 47 -26.79 -4.85 -17.56
N ILE A 48 -26.10 -4.55 -16.46
CA ILE A 48 -26.23 -5.29 -15.17
C ILE A 48 -26.63 -4.39 -14.00
N VAL A 49 -26.47 -3.08 -14.10
CA VAL A 49 -26.61 -2.17 -12.95
C VAL A 49 -27.55 -1.03 -13.27
N ASN A 50 -28.49 -0.74 -12.36
CA ASN A 50 -29.43 0.36 -12.54
C ASN A 50 -28.66 1.67 -12.39
N ALA A 51 -28.87 2.64 -13.29
CA ALA A 51 -28.14 3.92 -13.23
C ALA A 51 -28.39 4.70 -11.91
N THR A 52 -29.48 4.39 -11.21
CA THR A 52 -29.83 4.90 -9.88
C THR A 52 -28.98 4.34 -8.74
N ASP A 53 -28.24 3.25 -8.98
CA ASP A 53 -27.39 2.61 -7.97
C ASP A 53 -26.02 3.30 -7.85
N PHE A 54 -25.70 4.21 -8.79
CA PHE A 54 -24.50 5.05 -8.72
C PHE A 54 -24.86 6.44 -8.20
N SER A 55 -24.33 6.78 -7.02
CA SER A 55 -24.36 8.16 -6.52
C SER A 55 -22.96 8.77 -6.58
N PHE A 56 -22.33 8.72 -7.76
CA PHE A 56 -21.04 9.38 -7.94
C PHE A 56 -21.17 10.87 -7.64
N VAL A 57 -20.24 11.37 -6.83
CA VAL A 57 -20.23 12.76 -6.41
C VAL A 57 -19.52 13.57 -7.46
N HIS A 58 -20.19 14.58 -7.99
CA HIS A 58 -19.60 15.54 -8.93
C HIS A 58 -19.10 16.78 -8.18
N CYS A 59 -18.01 17.36 -8.68
CA CYS A 59 -17.53 18.63 -8.16
C CYS A 59 -18.59 19.72 -8.34
N SER A 60 -18.95 20.41 -7.26
CA SER A 60 -19.98 21.47 -7.26
C SER A 60 -19.54 22.76 -7.97
N THR A 61 -18.24 22.93 -8.21
CA THR A 61 -17.69 24.10 -8.93
C THR A 61 -18.22 24.17 -10.37
N PRO A 62 -18.82 25.30 -10.80
CA PRO A 62 -19.32 25.46 -12.16
C PRO A 62 -18.27 25.18 -13.23
N GLY A 63 -18.62 24.35 -14.22
CA GLY A 63 -17.73 23.98 -15.32
C GLY A 63 -16.65 22.93 -14.98
N CYS A 64 -16.62 22.41 -13.74
CA CYS A 64 -15.74 21.31 -13.38
C CYS A 64 -16.38 19.95 -13.72
N ASN A 65 -15.65 19.09 -14.43
CA ASN A 65 -16.13 17.76 -14.81
C ASN A 65 -15.56 16.63 -13.92
N ASN A 66 -14.85 16.97 -12.83
CA ASN A 66 -14.30 15.96 -11.93
C ASN A 66 -15.42 15.25 -11.15
N SER A 67 -15.27 13.93 -10.99
CA SER A 67 -16.22 13.05 -10.32
C SER A 67 -15.49 12.03 -9.45
N SER A 68 -16.14 11.56 -8.38
CA SER A 68 -15.64 10.48 -7.53
C SER A 68 -15.49 9.14 -8.27
N ALA A 69 -16.07 8.98 -9.47
CA ALA A 69 -15.99 7.76 -10.26
C ALA A 69 -14.56 7.34 -10.63
N PHE A 70 -13.64 8.30 -10.76
CA PHE A 70 -12.28 8.04 -11.27
C PHE A 70 -11.25 7.96 -10.14
N SER A 71 -10.30 7.02 -10.23
CA SER A 71 -9.20 6.86 -9.27
C SER A 71 -8.06 7.84 -9.54
N GLN A 72 -8.40 9.13 -9.60
CA GLN A 72 -7.47 10.21 -9.90
C GLN A 72 -7.31 11.13 -8.70
N TYR A 73 -6.14 11.77 -8.60
CA TYR A 73 -5.83 12.72 -7.53
C TYR A 73 -6.95 13.74 -7.28
N ASN A 74 -7.51 14.34 -8.34
CA ASN A 74 -8.56 15.35 -8.20
C ASN A 74 -9.82 14.81 -7.54
N SER A 75 -10.09 13.51 -7.66
CA SER A 75 -11.30 12.86 -7.15
C SER A 75 -11.19 12.48 -5.66
N MET A 76 -10.00 12.53 -5.05
CA MET A 76 -9.80 12.03 -3.69
C MET A 76 -10.61 12.78 -2.63
N THR A 77 -10.78 14.09 -2.75
CA THR A 77 -11.59 14.88 -1.81
C THR A 77 -13.07 14.57 -1.97
N LEU A 78 -13.54 14.32 -3.20
CA LEU A 78 -14.92 13.86 -3.46
C LEU A 78 -15.16 12.50 -2.81
N ARG A 79 -14.19 11.58 -2.91
CA ARG A 79 -14.22 10.26 -2.26
C ARG A 79 -14.10 10.35 -0.74
N ALA A 80 -13.47 11.40 -0.21
CA ALA A 80 -13.43 11.75 1.20
C ALA A 80 -14.66 12.57 1.68
N GLY A 81 -15.71 12.66 0.86
CA GLY A 81 -17.00 13.28 1.22
C GLY A 81 -17.04 14.81 1.14
N PHE A 82 -16.09 15.44 0.46
CA PHE A 82 -16.21 16.85 0.08
C PHE A 82 -17.11 16.98 -1.16
N ASN A 83 -17.73 18.14 -1.34
CA ASN A 83 -18.49 18.47 -2.55
C ASN A 83 -17.62 19.07 -3.68
N THR A 84 -16.32 19.27 -3.43
CA THR A 84 -15.36 19.84 -4.38
C THR A 84 -14.19 18.89 -4.59
N CYS A 85 -13.65 18.85 -5.82
CA CYS A 85 -12.44 18.10 -6.17
C CYS A 85 -11.19 18.76 -5.57
N ALA A 86 -10.06 18.05 -5.52
CA ALA A 86 -8.86 18.52 -4.84
C ALA A 86 -8.32 19.87 -5.36
N LEU A 87 -8.60 20.21 -6.63
CA LEU A 87 -8.24 21.52 -7.22
C LEU A 87 -9.11 22.68 -6.74
N HIS A 88 -10.33 22.40 -6.31
CA HIS A 88 -11.34 23.41 -5.94
C HIS A 88 -11.67 23.38 -4.44
N THR A 89 -11.16 22.40 -3.69
CA THR A 89 -11.27 22.38 -2.23
C THR A 89 -10.42 23.51 -1.64
N THR A 90 -11.08 24.46 -0.97
CA THR A 90 -10.45 25.62 -0.34
C THR A 90 -10.11 25.35 1.13
N THR A 91 -9.26 26.20 1.71
CA THR A 91 -9.01 26.17 3.17
C THR A 91 -10.32 26.33 3.95
N ASP A 92 -11.17 27.28 3.55
CA ASP A 92 -12.46 27.54 4.21
C ASP A 92 -13.38 26.32 4.21
N ALA A 93 -13.39 25.53 3.13
CA ALA A 93 -14.16 24.30 3.06
C ALA A 93 -13.62 23.24 4.02
N ILE A 94 -12.29 23.14 4.17
CA ILE A 94 -11.64 22.25 5.14
C ILE A 94 -11.96 22.72 6.56
N GLU A 95 -11.80 24.01 6.85
CA GLU A 95 -12.07 24.60 8.16
C GLU A 95 -13.54 24.44 8.57
N THR A 96 -14.47 24.68 7.64
CA THR A 96 -15.91 24.45 7.85
C THR A 96 -16.17 22.99 8.21
N LYS A 97 -15.55 22.05 7.50
CA LYS A 97 -15.69 20.61 7.82
C LYS A 97 -15.09 20.30 9.19
N THR A 98 -13.91 20.84 9.50
CA THR A 98 -13.24 20.69 10.80
C THR A 98 -14.12 21.18 11.95
N ASN A 99 -14.72 22.38 11.84
CA ASN A 99 -15.57 22.96 12.87
C ASN A 99 -16.88 22.19 13.09
N ASN A 100 -17.36 21.50 12.06
CA ASN A 100 -18.57 20.65 12.13
C ASN A 100 -18.27 19.19 12.45
N THR A 101 -17.00 18.83 12.67
CA THR A 101 -16.58 17.46 12.90
C THR A 101 -16.55 17.18 14.41
N PHE A 102 -17.33 16.19 14.83
CA PHE A 102 -17.23 15.62 16.17
C PHE A 102 -16.50 14.27 16.09
N MET A 103 -15.39 14.16 16.80
CA MET A 103 -14.59 12.94 16.91
C MET A 103 -14.83 12.32 18.29
N SER A 104 -15.25 11.05 18.29
CA SER A 104 -15.45 10.28 19.53
C SER A 104 -14.12 10.10 20.26
N GLU A 105 -14.12 10.14 21.59
CA GLU A 105 -12.93 9.83 22.40
C GLU A 105 -12.50 8.36 22.24
N ASN A 106 -13.43 7.50 21.81
CA ASN A 106 -13.19 6.08 21.54
C ASN A 106 -12.54 5.81 20.16
N THR A 107 -12.22 6.85 19.40
CA THR A 107 -11.72 6.71 18.01
C THR A 107 -10.36 6.04 17.98
N VAL A 108 -10.26 4.94 17.23
CA VAL A 108 -9.01 4.20 17.03
C VAL A 108 -8.46 4.46 15.63
N PHE A 109 -7.22 4.91 15.55
CA PHE A 109 -6.52 5.16 14.29
C PHE A 109 -5.58 4.01 13.97
N ILE A 110 -5.71 3.48 12.76
CA ILE A 110 -4.92 2.37 12.25
C ILE A 110 -4.32 2.80 10.92
N PHE A 111 -3.00 2.87 10.87
CA PHE A 111 -2.26 3.12 9.65
C PHE A 111 -2.05 1.78 8.95
N TYR A 112 -2.29 1.71 7.65
CA TYR A 112 -2.09 0.48 6.91
C TYR A 112 -1.63 0.77 5.49
N ASP A 113 -1.07 -0.26 4.88
CA ASP A 113 -0.65 -0.26 3.50
C ASP A 113 -0.83 -1.66 2.89
N ILE A 114 -0.96 -1.72 1.57
CA ILE A 114 -1.06 -2.98 0.83
C ILE A 114 -0.07 -2.99 -0.33
N GLU A 115 0.61 -4.12 -0.49
CA GLU A 115 1.30 -4.40 -1.73
C GLU A 115 0.40 -5.24 -2.63
N VAL A 116 0.36 -4.87 -3.90
CA VAL A 116 -0.46 -5.52 -4.91
C VAL A 116 0.40 -5.99 -6.07
N THR A 117 0.07 -7.14 -6.63
CA THR A 117 0.70 -7.64 -7.85
C THR A 117 0.29 -6.82 -9.07
N SER A 118 0.95 -7.07 -10.21
CA SER A 118 0.54 -6.51 -11.51
C SER A 118 -0.92 -6.85 -11.92
N THR A 119 -1.53 -7.86 -11.32
CA THR A 119 -2.92 -8.27 -11.56
C THR A 119 -3.90 -7.70 -10.53
N MET A 120 -3.44 -6.78 -9.68
CA MET A 120 -4.21 -6.16 -8.59
C MET A 120 -4.66 -7.17 -7.51
N GLU A 121 -3.92 -8.26 -7.34
CA GLU A 121 -4.10 -9.16 -6.19
C GLU A 121 -3.26 -8.66 -5.03
N ILE A 122 -3.83 -8.62 -3.82
CA ILE A 122 -3.09 -8.24 -2.61
C ILE A 122 -2.09 -9.35 -2.28
N GLU A 123 -0.82 -8.99 -2.20
CA GLU A 123 0.27 -9.89 -1.84
C GLU A 123 0.85 -9.61 -0.45
N GLN A 124 0.71 -8.39 0.07
CA GLN A 124 0.95 -8.06 1.47
C GLN A 124 -0.16 -7.15 1.98
N LEU A 125 -0.58 -7.39 3.22
CA LEU A 125 -1.44 -6.49 3.99
C LEU A 125 -0.81 -6.29 5.35
N SER A 126 -0.47 -5.05 5.67
CA SER A 126 0.14 -4.70 6.95
C SER A 126 -0.50 -3.46 7.54
N ALA A 127 -0.57 -3.41 8.85
CA ALA A 127 -1.15 -2.30 9.58
C ALA A 127 -0.44 -2.07 10.91
N CYS A 128 -0.43 -0.83 11.40
CA CYS A 128 0.06 -0.49 12.72
C CYS A 128 -0.89 0.49 13.43
N ALA A 129 -1.11 0.24 14.72
CA ALA A 129 -1.84 1.11 15.60
C ALA A 129 -0.94 2.25 16.11
N VAL A 130 -1.55 3.29 16.67
CA VAL A 130 -0.83 4.41 17.31
C VAL A 130 0.15 3.92 18.39
N SER A 131 -0.23 2.87 19.13
CA SER A 131 0.58 2.25 20.19
C SER A 131 1.82 1.49 19.68
N GLY A 132 1.96 1.29 18.37
CA GLY A 132 3.07 0.53 17.76
C GLY A 132 2.79 -0.97 17.58
N GLN A 133 1.66 -1.47 18.11
CA GLN A 133 1.21 -2.83 17.79
C GLN A 133 0.90 -2.92 16.29
N HIS A 134 1.23 -4.05 15.66
CA HIS A 134 1.08 -4.21 14.22
C HIS A 134 0.49 -5.57 13.82
N PHE A 135 -0.04 -5.61 12.60
CA PHE A 135 -0.47 -6.78 11.86
C PHE A 135 0.32 -6.84 10.56
N THR A 136 0.69 -8.04 10.12
CA THR A 136 1.30 -8.29 8.82
C THR A 136 0.86 -9.64 8.30
N ALA A 137 0.52 -9.71 7.02
CA ALA A 137 0.24 -10.95 6.33
C ALA A 137 0.83 -10.90 4.92
N ALA A 138 1.65 -11.91 4.59
CA ALA A 138 1.91 -12.26 3.20
C ALA A 138 0.69 -13.06 2.69
N ILE A 139 0.15 -12.67 1.55
CA ILE A 139 -1.10 -13.23 1.01
C ILE A 139 -0.79 -14.02 -0.26
N ARG A 140 -1.39 -15.21 -0.35
CA ARG A 140 -1.25 -16.09 -1.51
C ARG A 140 -1.95 -15.48 -2.73
N THR A 141 -1.23 -15.39 -3.84
CA THR A 141 -1.72 -14.84 -5.11
C THR A 141 -1.83 -15.94 -6.18
N SER A 142 -2.68 -15.73 -7.18
CA SER A 142 -2.88 -16.72 -8.26
C SER A 142 -1.65 -16.89 -9.15
N VAL A 143 -0.92 -15.79 -9.39
CA VAL A 143 0.33 -15.79 -10.14
C VAL A 143 1.39 -15.09 -9.31
N ARG A 144 2.45 -15.83 -8.96
CA ARG A 144 3.57 -15.30 -8.19
C ARG A 144 4.37 -14.28 -9.01
N ARG A 145 3.98 -13.02 -8.89
CA ARG A 145 4.66 -11.83 -9.43
C ARG A 145 4.66 -10.74 -8.37
N ASN A 146 5.42 -11.02 -7.32
CA ASN A 146 5.51 -10.15 -6.18
C ASN A 146 6.20 -8.84 -6.60
N ASN A 147 5.68 -7.70 -6.15
CA ASN A 147 6.30 -6.39 -6.29
C ASN A 147 7.10 -6.05 -5.02
N SER A 148 6.67 -6.56 -3.87
CA SER A 148 7.38 -6.41 -2.60
C SER A 148 8.85 -6.87 -2.67
N PRO A 149 9.82 -6.04 -2.26
CA PRO A 149 11.23 -6.37 -2.30
C PRO A 149 11.59 -7.50 -1.32
N ILE A 150 10.81 -7.67 -0.24
CA ILE A 150 10.99 -8.75 0.73
C ILE A 150 10.45 -10.07 0.16
N LEU A 151 9.20 -10.08 -0.31
CA LEU A 151 8.60 -11.32 -0.84
C LEU A 151 9.29 -11.82 -2.11
N ASN A 152 9.87 -10.91 -2.90
CA ASN A 152 10.65 -11.25 -4.07
C ASN A 152 11.93 -12.05 -3.75
N LYS A 153 12.48 -11.92 -2.54
CA LYS A 153 13.65 -12.69 -2.11
C LYS A 153 13.31 -14.11 -1.67
N PHE A 154 12.04 -14.42 -1.40
CA PHE A 154 11.66 -15.76 -0.95
C PHE A 154 11.75 -16.77 -2.10
N THR A 155 12.20 -17.98 -1.79
CA THR A 155 12.04 -19.10 -2.73
C THR A 155 10.55 -19.46 -2.83
N PRO A 156 10.10 -20.14 -3.90
CA PRO A 156 8.71 -20.57 -4.01
C PRO A 156 8.23 -21.39 -2.81
N MET A 157 9.11 -22.25 -2.26
CA MET A 157 8.80 -23.05 -1.07
C MET A 157 8.60 -22.18 0.17
N ILE A 158 9.50 -21.24 0.42
CA ILE A 158 9.37 -20.31 1.56
C ILE A 158 8.11 -19.46 1.42
N TYR A 159 7.85 -18.91 0.23
CA TYR A 159 6.63 -18.13 -0.04
C TYR A 159 5.37 -18.96 0.24
N MET A 160 5.30 -20.20 -0.24
CA MET A 160 4.14 -21.07 -0.02
C MET A 160 3.90 -21.40 1.47
N MET A 161 4.96 -21.47 2.27
CA MET A 161 4.88 -21.72 3.71
C MET A 161 4.41 -20.49 4.50
N VAL A 162 4.83 -19.29 4.11
CA VAL A 162 4.51 -18.05 4.85
C VAL A 162 3.26 -17.34 4.32
N ALA A 163 2.90 -17.56 3.07
CA ALA A 163 1.74 -16.93 2.45
C ALA A 163 0.44 -17.56 2.97
N THR A 164 -0.41 -16.71 3.53
CA THR A 164 -1.72 -17.07 4.07
C THR A 164 -2.77 -17.02 2.97
N GLU A 165 -3.77 -17.89 3.06
CA GLU A 165 -4.94 -17.83 2.17
C GLU A 165 -5.66 -16.48 2.32
N PRO A 166 -6.07 -15.81 1.22
CA PRO A 166 -6.56 -14.43 1.29
C PRO A 166 -7.71 -14.23 2.26
N ARG A 167 -8.72 -15.12 2.24
CA ARG A 167 -9.86 -15.05 3.17
C ARG A 167 -9.41 -15.08 4.63
N VAL A 168 -8.49 -15.98 4.98
CA VAL A 168 -7.96 -16.14 6.34
C VAL A 168 -7.16 -14.90 6.75
N ALA A 169 -6.38 -14.32 5.84
CA ALA A 169 -5.62 -13.10 6.10
C ALA A 169 -6.54 -11.92 6.43
N PHE A 170 -7.63 -11.74 5.67
CA PHE A 170 -8.60 -10.68 5.94
C PHE A 170 -9.40 -10.90 7.23
N GLU A 171 -9.82 -12.13 7.52
CA GLU A 171 -10.50 -12.46 8.78
C GLU A 171 -9.58 -12.17 9.99
N ASN A 172 -8.30 -12.56 9.90
CA ASN A 172 -7.31 -12.26 10.92
C ASN A 172 -7.06 -10.75 11.07
N PHE A 173 -7.02 -10.01 9.96
CA PHE A 173 -6.91 -8.55 10.00
C PHE A 173 -8.08 -7.91 10.74
N ILE A 174 -9.32 -8.32 10.42
CA ILE A 174 -10.54 -7.84 11.10
C ILE A 174 -10.49 -8.16 12.60
N VAL A 175 -10.09 -9.38 12.97
CA VAL A 175 -9.93 -9.77 14.38
C VAL A 175 -8.89 -8.90 15.08
N TRP A 176 -7.75 -8.64 14.43
CA TRP A 176 -6.71 -7.77 14.99
C TRP A 176 -7.20 -6.34 15.19
N VAL A 177 -7.87 -5.74 14.21
CA VAL A 177 -8.48 -4.39 14.33
C VAL A 177 -9.48 -4.34 15.48
N ASN A 178 -10.34 -5.35 15.61
CA ASN A 178 -11.32 -5.42 16.70
C ASN A 178 -10.66 -5.51 18.08
N ARG A 179 -9.51 -6.19 18.20
CA ARG A 179 -8.73 -6.18 19.44
C ARG A 179 -8.21 -4.79 19.76
N MET A 180 -7.62 -4.09 18.77
CA MET A 180 -7.13 -2.71 18.97
C MET A 180 -8.25 -1.77 19.41
N MET A 181 -9.44 -1.92 18.81
CA MET A 181 -10.65 -1.17 19.16
C MET A 181 -11.09 -1.43 20.61
N ASN A 182 -11.15 -2.70 21.02
CA ASN A 182 -11.58 -3.08 22.36
C ASN A 182 -10.58 -2.66 23.43
N ASP A 183 -9.28 -2.85 23.17
CA ASP A 183 -8.21 -2.52 24.11
C ASP A 183 -8.13 -0.99 24.34
N HIS A 184 -8.39 -0.19 23.30
CA HIS A 184 -8.37 1.27 23.42
C HIS A 184 -9.52 1.84 24.25
N SER A 185 -10.71 1.25 24.11
CA SER A 185 -11.97 1.82 24.62
C SER A 185 -12.56 1.06 25.81
N ASN A 186 -11.82 0.09 26.36
CA ASN A 186 -12.32 -0.90 27.33
C ASN A 186 -13.63 -1.57 26.87
N GLY A 187 -13.74 -1.85 25.57
CA GLY A 187 -14.89 -2.52 24.95
C GLY A 187 -16.12 -1.64 24.66
N THR A 188 -15.99 -0.31 24.74
CA THR A 188 -17.11 0.61 24.45
C THR A 188 -17.15 1.15 23.02
N ALA A 189 -16.05 1.02 22.27
CA ALA A 189 -15.98 1.42 20.87
C ALA A 189 -16.77 0.47 19.97
N CYS A 190 -17.28 1.02 18.87
CA CYS A 190 -17.93 0.29 17.79
C CYS A 190 -17.13 0.41 16.50
N ALA A 191 -17.50 -0.39 15.48
CA ALA A 191 -16.77 -0.41 14.22
C ALA A 191 -16.64 0.96 13.55
N SER A 192 -17.61 1.87 13.72
CA SER A 192 -17.54 3.23 13.17
C SER A 192 -16.57 4.16 13.91
N ASP A 193 -16.05 3.76 15.08
CA ASP A 193 -14.98 4.49 15.78
C ASP A 193 -13.59 4.14 15.22
N VAL A 194 -13.46 3.10 14.40
CA VAL A 194 -12.18 2.77 13.73
C VAL A 194 -12.00 3.67 12.51
N VAL A 195 -10.82 4.28 12.38
CA VAL A 195 -10.37 5.03 11.21
C VAL A 195 -9.15 4.33 10.61
N LEU A 196 -9.34 3.69 9.46
CA LEU A 196 -8.25 3.17 8.63
C LEU A 196 -7.62 4.31 7.82
N ILE A 197 -6.32 4.52 7.98
CA ILE A 197 -5.54 5.56 7.31
C ILE A 197 -4.57 4.89 6.34
N ALA A 198 -4.65 5.27 5.08
CA ALA A 198 -3.67 4.89 4.05
C ALA A 198 -3.16 6.13 3.32
N HIS A 199 -2.11 5.98 2.52
CA HIS A 199 -1.54 7.06 1.72
C HIS A 199 -1.95 6.90 0.26
N ASN A 200 -2.78 7.83 -0.25
CA ASN A 200 -3.52 7.65 -1.52
C ASN A 200 -4.63 6.58 -1.44
N GLY A 201 -5.06 6.23 -0.23
CA GLY A 201 -6.04 5.18 0.02
C GLY A 201 -7.39 5.39 -0.67
N MET A 202 -7.86 6.64 -0.83
CA MET A 202 -9.14 6.91 -1.49
C MET A 202 -9.13 6.54 -2.97
N CYS A 203 -7.94 6.49 -3.58
CA CYS A 203 -7.75 6.16 -4.98
C CYS A 203 -7.16 4.75 -5.18
N HIS A 204 -6.65 4.12 -4.13
CA HIS A 204 -5.93 2.84 -4.22
C HIS A 204 -6.34 1.86 -3.11
N ASP A 205 -5.74 1.98 -1.91
CA ASP A 205 -5.74 0.90 -0.91
C ASP A 205 -7.14 0.53 -0.42
N HIS A 206 -7.97 1.53 -0.06
CA HIS A 206 -9.32 1.29 0.44
C HIS A 206 -10.18 0.60 -0.63
N VAL A 207 -10.00 0.98 -1.90
CA VAL A 207 -10.76 0.40 -3.01
C VAL A 207 -10.37 -1.06 -3.21
N ILE A 208 -9.07 -1.35 -3.25
CA ILE A 208 -8.56 -2.70 -3.50
C ILE A 208 -8.86 -3.62 -2.31
N LEU A 209 -8.63 -3.16 -1.08
CA LEU A 209 -8.89 -3.94 0.13
C LEU A 209 -10.35 -4.40 0.21
N PHE A 210 -11.30 -3.47 0.15
CA PHE A 210 -12.71 -3.81 0.31
C PHE A 210 -13.27 -4.59 -0.88
N ARG A 211 -12.83 -4.27 -2.11
CA ARG A 211 -13.17 -5.09 -3.28
C ARG A 211 -12.71 -6.53 -3.09
N THR A 212 -11.47 -6.71 -2.63
CA THR A 212 -10.89 -8.04 -2.45
C THR A 212 -11.61 -8.79 -1.34
N MET A 213 -11.90 -8.16 -0.20
CA MET A 213 -12.74 -8.76 0.86
C MET A 213 -14.08 -9.27 0.30
N MET A 214 -14.80 -8.46 -0.47
CA MET A 214 -16.09 -8.85 -1.06
C MET A 214 -15.95 -9.97 -2.11
N MET A 215 -14.87 -9.99 -2.88
CA MET A 215 -14.56 -11.09 -3.81
C MET A 215 -14.35 -12.42 -3.07
N TRP A 216 -13.90 -12.35 -1.82
CA TRP A 216 -13.61 -13.49 -0.96
C TRP A 216 -14.74 -13.87 0.01
N GLY A 217 -15.94 -13.33 -0.21
CA GLY A 217 -17.10 -13.64 0.61
C GLY A 217 -17.13 -12.92 1.96
N ILE A 218 -16.24 -11.94 2.18
CA ILE A 218 -16.14 -11.20 3.43
C ILE A 218 -16.88 -9.87 3.28
N THR A 219 -17.87 -9.65 4.15
CA THR A 219 -18.50 -8.35 4.31
C THR A 219 -17.53 -7.40 5.01
N PRO A 220 -17.06 -6.31 4.36
CA PRO A 220 -16.15 -5.39 5.01
C PRO A 220 -16.79 -4.76 6.25
N PRO A 221 -16.06 -4.60 7.36
CA PRO A 221 -16.60 -3.95 8.55
C PRO A 221 -16.92 -2.47 8.29
N LYS A 222 -17.81 -1.89 9.10
CA LYS A 222 -18.26 -0.50 8.98
C LYS A 222 -17.25 0.53 9.51
N TRP A 223 -15.97 0.30 9.22
CA TRP A 223 -14.89 1.20 9.56
C TRP A 223 -15.00 2.51 8.79
N ARG A 224 -14.41 3.57 9.33
CA ARG A 224 -14.16 4.80 8.58
C ARG A 224 -12.85 4.64 7.81
N VAL A 225 -12.79 5.26 6.64
CA VAL A 225 -11.57 5.31 5.82
C VAL A 225 -11.10 6.74 5.65
N SER A 226 -9.80 6.95 5.79
CA SER A 226 -9.11 8.25 5.71
C SER A 226 -7.90 8.16 4.78
N ASP A 227 -7.51 9.29 4.20
CA ASP A 227 -6.37 9.38 3.29
C ASP A 227 -5.48 10.55 3.69
N SER A 228 -4.21 10.25 3.90
CA SER A 228 -3.20 11.21 4.32
C SER A 228 -2.71 12.11 3.17
N LEU A 229 -2.79 11.65 1.92
CA LEU A 229 -2.29 12.40 0.76
C LEU A 229 -2.97 13.77 0.58
N PRO A 230 -4.31 13.92 0.65
CA PRO A 230 -4.94 15.24 0.59
C PRO A 230 -4.58 16.11 1.80
N ILE A 231 -4.30 15.55 2.98
CA ILE A 231 -3.87 16.32 4.15
C ILE A 231 -2.54 16.99 3.86
N PHE A 232 -1.55 16.23 3.38
CA PHE A 232 -0.26 16.79 3.01
C PHE A 232 -0.38 17.84 1.89
N LYS A 233 -1.19 17.59 0.87
CA LYS A 233 -1.27 18.51 -0.27
C LYS A 233 -2.10 19.77 -0.02
N LEU A 234 -3.19 19.66 0.72
CA LEU A 234 -4.16 20.77 0.87
C LEU A 234 -3.99 21.52 2.20
N VAL A 235 -3.64 20.81 3.27
CA VAL A 235 -3.49 21.37 4.62
C VAL A 235 -2.04 21.77 4.87
N MET A 236 -1.09 20.84 4.73
CA MET A 236 0.32 21.15 4.98
C MET A 236 0.93 22.04 3.89
N ARG A 237 0.44 21.91 2.64
CA ARG A 237 0.89 22.68 1.47
C ARG A 237 2.42 22.78 1.39
N PRO A 238 3.12 21.64 1.24
CA PRO A 238 4.56 21.64 1.09
C PRO A 238 4.97 22.55 -0.08
N LYS A 239 6.16 23.14 0.01
CA LYS A 239 6.64 24.10 -1.01
C LYS A 239 6.61 23.43 -2.38
N LYS A 240 6.36 24.22 -3.45
CA LYS A 240 6.05 23.81 -4.85
C LYS A 240 6.91 22.70 -5.49
N GLU A 241 8.01 22.28 -4.89
CA GLU A 241 8.94 21.26 -5.40
C GLU A 241 8.91 19.93 -4.63
N GLN A 242 8.23 19.85 -3.47
CA GLN A 242 8.09 18.61 -2.71
C GLN A 242 6.92 17.80 -3.26
N SER A 243 7.21 16.59 -3.75
CA SER A 243 6.14 15.64 -4.03
C SER A 243 5.67 15.04 -2.71
N SER A 244 4.36 14.95 -2.53
CA SER A 244 3.78 14.29 -1.35
C SER A 244 3.82 12.76 -1.49
N ARG A 245 4.89 12.20 -2.06
CA ARG A 245 5.16 10.76 -2.04
C ARG A 245 5.65 10.39 -0.64
N LEU A 246 5.25 9.22 -0.16
CA LEU A 246 5.59 8.77 1.20
C LEU A 246 7.10 8.83 1.48
N SER A 247 7.95 8.34 0.58
CA SER A 247 9.41 8.36 0.78
C SER A 247 10.01 9.77 0.91
N GLN A 248 9.45 10.76 0.21
CA GLN A 248 9.89 12.15 0.36
C GLN A 248 9.40 12.75 1.67
N LEU A 249 8.18 12.41 2.10
CA LEU A 249 7.64 12.83 3.39
C LEU A 249 8.43 12.20 4.55
N VAL A 250 8.86 10.94 4.43
CA VAL A 250 9.72 10.29 5.43
C VAL A 250 11.05 11.03 5.54
N TYR A 251 11.70 11.33 4.42
CA TYR A 251 12.97 12.06 4.43
C TYR A 251 12.86 13.41 5.15
N GLU A 252 11.72 14.09 5.02
CA GLU A 252 11.50 15.40 5.63
C GLU A 252 11.07 15.32 7.11
N TYR A 253 10.10 14.45 7.43
CA TYR A 253 9.41 14.47 8.72
C TYR A 253 9.76 13.31 9.65
N ALA A 254 10.39 12.25 9.14
CA ALA A 254 10.82 11.10 9.91
C ALA A 254 12.20 10.56 9.45
N PRO A 255 13.25 11.40 9.33
CA PRO A 255 14.55 10.98 8.80
C PRO A 255 15.27 9.91 9.63
N TRP A 256 14.85 9.70 10.88
CA TRP A 256 15.36 8.63 11.74
C TRP A 256 14.75 7.26 11.44
N TYR A 257 13.66 7.19 10.68
CA TYR A 257 12.98 5.94 10.35
C TYR A 257 13.61 5.31 9.10
N MET A 258 14.05 4.05 9.21
CA MET A 258 14.56 3.29 8.07
C MET A 258 13.39 2.80 7.21
N HIS A 259 13.12 3.53 6.12
CA HIS A 259 12.01 3.25 5.22
C HIS A 259 12.41 2.34 4.06
N ILE A 260 11.80 1.16 4.00
CA ILE A 260 11.88 0.22 2.89
C ILE A 260 10.64 0.42 2.02
N GLN A 261 10.81 1.09 0.89
CA GLN A 261 9.71 1.33 -0.05
C GLN A 261 9.19 0.01 -0.64
N HIS A 262 7.87 -0.06 -0.80
CA HIS A 262 7.14 -1.21 -1.34
C HIS A 262 7.11 -2.43 -0.41
N ASP A 263 7.33 -2.22 0.89
CA ASP A 263 7.05 -3.22 1.92
C ASP A 263 5.91 -2.70 2.78
N ALA A 264 4.75 -3.34 2.72
CA ALA A 264 3.53 -2.85 3.36
C ALA A 264 3.71 -2.53 4.86
N LEU A 265 4.54 -3.28 5.60
CA LEU A 265 4.77 -2.99 7.02
C LEU A 265 5.66 -1.77 7.21
N SER A 266 6.72 -1.63 6.43
CA SER A 266 7.58 -0.46 6.45
C SER A 266 6.84 0.79 5.98
N ASP A 267 6.02 0.69 4.92
CA ASP A 267 5.20 1.79 4.41
C ASP A 267 4.11 2.22 5.42
N ALA A 268 3.41 1.28 6.06
CA ALA A 268 2.44 1.61 7.11
C ALA A 268 3.09 2.33 8.32
N ASN A 269 4.26 1.86 8.76
CA ASN A 269 4.99 2.50 9.86
C ASN A 269 5.58 3.86 9.46
N ALA A 270 6.15 3.96 8.27
CA ALA A 270 6.60 5.22 7.69
C ALA A 270 5.45 6.24 7.68
N LEU A 271 4.27 5.83 7.22
CA LEU A 271 3.07 6.67 7.21
C LEU A 271 2.68 7.11 8.62
N ARG A 272 2.63 6.18 9.59
CA ARG A 272 2.37 6.49 10.99
C ARG A 272 3.33 7.56 11.52
N HIS A 273 4.63 7.36 11.34
CA HIS A 273 5.65 8.31 11.80
C HIS A 273 5.49 9.68 11.14
N VAL A 274 5.37 9.70 9.82
CA VAL A 274 5.20 10.93 9.04
C VAL A 274 3.96 11.71 9.48
N VAL A 275 2.80 11.05 9.62
CA VAL A 275 1.55 11.71 10.02
C VAL A 275 1.66 12.28 11.44
N MET A 276 2.16 11.49 12.38
CA MET A 276 2.25 11.88 13.79
C MET A 276 3.31 12.96 14.04
N SER A 277 4.38 12.99 13.24
CA SER A 277 5.47 13.98 13.37
C SER A 277 5.19 15.27 12.61
N ALA A 278 4.54 15.20 11.43
CA ALA A 278 4.39 16.34 10.54
C ALA A 278 3.13 17.17 10.80
N ILE A 279 2.01 16.53 11.14
CA ILE A 279 0.68 17.18 11.14
C ILE A 279 0.30 17.60 12.56
N PRO A 280 0.15 18.91 12.84
CA PRO A 280 -0.40 19.37 14.10
C PRO A 280 -1.84 18.86 14.27
N ASN A 281 -2.15 18.27 15.43
CA ASN A 281 -3.45 17.64 15.70
C ASN A 281 -3.86 16.61 14.63
N TRP A 282 -2.94 15.70 14.32
CA TRP A 282 -3.07 14.69 13.27
C TRP A 282 -4.35 13.84 13.39
N GLN A 283 -4.84 13.56 14.61
CA GLN A 283 -6.07 12.80 14.83
C GLN A 283 -7.26 13.50 14.18
N LEU A 284 -7.46 14.78 14.50
CA LEU A 284 -8.55 15.56 13.93
C LEU A 284 -8.41 15.70 12.42
N ALA A 285 -7.18 15.94 11.92
CA ALA A 285 -6.95 16.03 10.48
C ALA A 285 -7.31 14.71 9.75
N CYS A 286 -6.85 13.57 10.26
CA CYS A 286 -7.21 12.27 9.70
C CYS A 286 -8.71 11.99 9.80
N TYR A 287 -9.36 12.41 10.88
CA TYR A 287 -10.79 12.22 11.05
C TYR A 287 -11.62 13.13 10.12
N VAL A 288 -11.22 14.38 9.88
CA VAL A 288 -11.87 15.30 8.94
C VAL A 288 -11.82 14.79 7.51
N PHE A 289 -10.70 14.16 7.12
CA PHE A 289 -10.55 13.49 5.83
C PHE A 289 -11.05 12.03 5.84
N SER A 290 -11.73 11.61 6.91
CA SER A 290 -12.37 10.31 6.99
C SER A 290 -13.85 10.34 6.62
N PHE A 291 -14.37 9.20 6.15
CA PHE A 291 -15.80 9.00 5.96
C PHE A 291 -16.21 7.56 6.27
N SER A 292 -17.50 7.33 6.53
CA SER A 292 -18.04 5.99 6.74
C SER A 292 -17.87 5.09 5.51
N PHE A 293 -17.65 3.79 5.77
CA PHE A 293 -17.60 2.76 4.74
C PHE A 293 -18.77 2.80 3.75
N GLU A 294 -20.00 2.99 4.23
CA GLU A 294 -21.22 2.96 3.41
C GLU A 294 -21.22 4.06 2.33
N TYR A 295 -20.89 5.28 2.74
CA TYR A 295 -20.77 6.39 1.80
C TYR A 295 -19.57 6.20 0.86
N PHE A 296 -18.42 5.78 1.40
CA PHE A 296 -17.24 5.51 0.57
C PHE A 296 -17.59 4.52 -0.54
N CYS A 297 -18.21 3.38 -0.20
CA CYS A 297 -18.62 2.38 -1.17
C CYS A 297 -19.52 2.93 -2.25
N THR A 298 -20.48 3.78 -1.89
CA THR A 298 -21.39 4.39 -2.85
C THR A 298 -20.66 5.41 -3.73
N SER A 299 -19.73 6.18 -3.16
CA SER A 299 -18.95 7.20 -3.87
C SER A 299 -17.96 6.62 -4.89
N VAL A 300 -17.52 5.38 -4.69
CA VAL A 300 -16.58 4.67 -5.59
C VAL A 300 -17.24 3.52 -6.36
N GLY A 301 -18.54 3.31 -6.21
CA GLY A 301 -19.32 2.28 -6.91
C GLY A 301 -19.20 0.85 -6.35
N LEU A 302 -18.46 0.64 -5.25
CA LEU A 302 -18.30 -0.65 -4.60
C LEU A 302 -19.62 -1.21 -4.04
N ASN A 303 -20.63 -0.37 -3.81
CA ASN A 303 -21.98 -0.80 -3.41
C ASN A 303 -22.68 -1.70 -4.45
N THR A 304 -22.18 -1.73 -5.68
CA THR A 304 -22.73 -2.58 -6.75
C THR A 304 -22.01 -3.94 -6.85
N TYR A 305 -20.97 -4.16 -6.06
CA TYR A 305 -20.38 -5.49 -5.89
C TYR A 305 -21.30 -6.37 -5.05
N ARG A 306 -21.66 -7.54 -5.60
CA ARG A 306 -22.24 -8.62 -4.80
C ARG A 306 -21.11 -9.42 -4.17
N VAL A 307 -21.19 -9.61 -2.87
CA VAL A 307 -20.36 -10.58 -2.14
C VAL A 307 -20.56 -11.94 -2.81
N ARG A 308 -19.47 -12.50 -3.35
CA ARG A 308 -19.51 -13.79 -4.06
C ARG A 308 -19.26 -14.93 -3.09
N ASP A 309 -19.74 -16.12 -3.44
CA ASP A 309 -19.23 -17.34 -2.82
C ASP A 309 -17.70 -17.42 -3.05
N PRO A 310 -16.92 -17.76 -2.01
CA PRO A 310 -15.47 -17.75 -2.09
C PRO A 310 -14.98 -18.67 -3.22
N LEU A 311 -14.05 -18.16 -4.04
CA LEU A 311 -13.40 -18.98 -5.06
C LEU A 311 -12.64 -20.12 -4.36
N PRO A 312 -12.83 -21.38 -4.78
CA PRO A 312 -12.13 -22.50 -4.15
C PRO A 312 -10.65 -22.40 -4.47
N PHE A 313 -9.83 -22.15 -3.45
CA PHE A 313 -8.41 -22.50 -3.50
C PHE A 313 -8.28 -23.99 -3.13
N PRO A 314 -7.40 -24.75 -3.79
CA PRO A 314 -7.13 -26.12 -3.39
C PRO A 314 -6.66 -26.13 -1.93
N ALA A 315 -7.33 -26.95 -1.10
CA ALA A 315 -7.08 -27.01 0.33
C ALA A 315 -5.58 -27.24 0.62
N ALA A 316 -4.98 -26.35 1.42
CA ALA A 316 -3.63 -26.55 1.90
C ALA A 316 -3.60 -27.79 2.82
N HIS A 317 -2.80 -28.79 2.47
CA HIS A 317 -2.53 -29.92 3.35
C HIS A 317 -1.89 -29.42 4.65
N SER A 318 -2.37 -29.95 5.78
CA SER A 318 -1.89 -29.68 7.13
C SER A 318 -0.37 -29.83 7.23
N LEU A 319 0.36 -28.77 7.59
CA LEU A 319 1.79 -28.83 7.86
C LEU A 319 2.08 -28.77 9.37
N LEU A 320 2.99 -29.67 9.75
CA LEU A 320 3.51 -30.09 11.05
C LEU A 320 4.34 -28.99 11.79
N PRO A 321 4.80 -29.20 13.05
CA PRO A 321 5.32 -28.16 13.96
C PRO A 321 6.66 -27.46 13.58
N GLU A 322 7.09 -27.54 12.32
CA GLU A 322 8.23 -26.78 11.77
C GLU A 322 7.93 -25.27 11.63
N VAL A 323 6.66 -24.89 11.80
CA VAL A 323 6.11 -23.52 11.71
C VAL A 323 6.73 -22.55 12.73
N LEU A 324 7.25 -23.03 13.87
CA LEU A 324 7.71 -22.14 14.95
C LEU A 324 9.02 -21.41 14.63
N VAL A 325 9.92 -22.02 13.83
CA VAL A 325 11.29 -21.51 13.67
C VAL A 325 11.37 -20.37 12.65
N VAL A 326 10.58 -20.42 11.58
CA VAL A 326 10.57 -19.37 10.54
C VAL A 326 9.87 -18.10 11.04
N MET A 327 8.82 -18.23 11.85
CA MET A 327 8.17 -17.06 12.48
C MET A 327 9.09 -16.32 13.46
N MET A 328 9.95 -17.03 14.20
CA MET A 328 10.89 -16.37 15.13
C MET A 328 11.91 -15.50 14.39
N VAL A 329 12.37 -15.88 13.19
CA VAL A 329 13.34 -15.08 12.42
C VAL A 329 12.70 -13.80 11.86
N LEU A 330 11.41 -13.83 11.50
CA LEU A 330 10.68 -12.63 11.10
C LEU A 330 10.40 -11.67 12.28
N CYS A 331 10.18 -12.19 13.50
CA CYS A 331 10.04 -11.35 14.70
C CYS A 331 11.35 -10.67 15.13
N ILE A 332 12.52 -11.25 14.85
CA ILE A 332 13.82 -10.65 15.22
C ILE A 332 14.12 -9.36 14.43
N TYR A 333 13.48 -9.14 13.28
CA TYR A 333 13.61 -7.89 12.52
C TYR A 333 12.74 -6.73 13.07
N SER A 334 11.84 -6.97 14.02
CA SER A 334 10.86 -5.96 14.48
C SER A 334 11.10 -5.39 15.88
N SER A 335 12.19 -5.74 16.56
CA SER A 335 12.53 -5.16 17.87
C SER A 335 13.85 -4.39 17.81
N GLU A 336 13.77 -3.10 18.14
CA GLU A 336 14.95 -2.29 18.40
C GLU A 336 15.82 -2.95 19.48
N THR A 337 17.10 -3.18 19.14
CA THR A 337 18.20 -3.56 20.04
C THR A 337 18.09 -4.93 20.73
N ILE A 338 18.64 -5.97 20.09
CA ILE A 338 19.15 -7.14 20.83
C ILE A 338 20.67 -7.18 20.65
N VAL A 339 21.37 -6.84 21.74
CA VAL A 339 22.77 -7.21 21.93
C VAL A 339 22.81 -8.74 21.96
N LEU A 340 23.33 -9.35 20.89
CA LEU A 340 23.65 -10.79 20.84
C LEU A 340 24.72 -11.10 21.89
N LYS A 341 24.31 -11.40 23.12
CA LYS A 341 25.13 -12.13 24.10
C LYS A 341 24.51 -13.48 24.36
N ASN A 342 25.12 -14.50 23.75
CA ASN A 342 25.08 -15.93 24.05
C ASN A 342 23.72 -16.48 24.52
N ILE A 343 22.83 -16.78 23.58
CA ILE A 343 21.76 -17.75 23.81
C ILE A 343 22.36 -19.14 23.59
N THR A 344 22.74 -19.81 24.68
CA THR A 344 23.02 -21.24 24.67
C THR A 344 21.69 -21.97 24.90
N MET A 345 21.07 -22.50 23.83
CA MET A 345 19.86 -23.31 23.99
C MET A 345 20.24 -24.75 24.36
N SER A 346 19.92 -25.16 25.58
CA SER A 346 19.93 -26.57 25.99
C SER A 346 18.61 -27.22 25.60
N PHE A 347 18.63 -28.19 24.69
CA PHE A 347 17.48 -29.03 24.38
C PHE A 347 17.36 -30.15 25.44
N PRO A 348 16.15 -30.47 25.94
CA PRO A 348 15.96 -31.63 26.80
C PRO A 348 16.17 -32.92 25.98
N SER A 349 16.95 -33.85 26.53
CA SER A 349 17.18 -35.17 25.96
C SER A 349 15.88 -35.98 25.96
N VAL A 350 15.27 -36.12 24.79
CA VAL A 350 14.21 -37.10 24.56
C VAL A 350 14.87 -38.32 23.94
N ASP A 351 14.91 -39.43 24.68
CA ASP A 351 15.31 -40.73 24.15
C ASP A 351 14.33 -41.13 23.05
N MET A 352 14.78 -41.03 21.79
CA MET A 352 14.04 -41.52 20.63
C MET A 352 14.79 -42.68 19.97
N ASP A 353 13.99 -43.67 19.57
CA ASP A 353 14.38 -44.92 18.93
C ASP A 353 15.29 -44.70 17.71
N PRO A 354 16.50 -45.30 17.67
CA PRO A 354 17.48 -45.10 16.59
C PRO A 354 17.04 -45.67 15.23
N SER A 355 15.90 -46.35 15.13
CA SER A 355 15.37 -46.90 13.87
C SER A 355 14.62 -45.90 12.97
N LEU A 356 14.32 -44.68 13.46
CA LEU A 356 13.63 -43.61 12.70
C LEU A 356 14.55 -42.55 12.07
N MET A 357 15.87 -42.71 12.16
CA MET A 357 16.86 -41.76 11.62
C MET A 357 17.25 -42.10 10.17
N ALA A 358 16.40 -41.70 9.22
CA ALA A 358 16.84 -41.36 7.87
C ALA A 358 16.59 -39.87 7.61
N CYS A 359 17.46 -39.03 8.19
CA CYS A 359 17.81 -37.67 7.77
C CYS A 359 16.68 -36.64 7.54
N PRO A 360 16.54 -35.66 8.46
CA PRO A 360 16.53 -34.25 8.01
C PRO A 360 17.25 -33.25 8.94
N THR A 361 18.05 -33.68 9.92
CA THR A 361 18.76 -32.77 10.84
C THR A 361 19.93 -32.02 10.19
N SER A 362 20.62 -32.63 9.23
CA SER A 362 21.74 -32.00 8.51
C SER A 362 21.27 -30.95 7.48
N ILE A 363 20.08 -31.13 6.89
CA ILE A 363 19.45 -30.12 6.00
C ILE A 363 18.99 -28.91 6.82
N MET A 364 18.41 -29.13 8.01
CA MET A 364 18.04 -28.07 8.94
C MET A 364 19.25 -27.25 9.40
N PHE A 365 20.36 -27.91 9.74
CA PHE A 365 21.60 -27.23 10.13
C PHE A 365 22.20 -26.43 8.95
N ALA A 366 22.11 -26.95 7.72
CA ALA A 366 22.58 -26.26 6.52
C ALA A 366 21.71 -25.06 6.13
N LEU A 367 20.38 -25.15 6.31
CA LEU A 367 19.45 -24.06 6.03
C LEU A 367 19.59 -22.92 7.05
N VAL A 368 19.70 -23.25 8.34
CA VAL A 368 19.89 -22.25 9.39
C VAL A 368 21.26 -21.57 9.24
N ASN A 369 22.34 -22.32 9.02
CA ASN A 369 23.66 -21.71 8.79
C ASN A 369 23.74 -20.97 7.46
N GLY A 370 23.11 -21.48 6.40
CA GLY A 370 23.05 -20.80 5.10
C GLY A 370 22.28 -19.47 5.17
N LEU A 371 21.19 -19.42 5.95
CA LEU A 371 20.42 -18.19 6.17
C LEU A 371 21.19 -17.20 7.04
N ILE A 372 21.90 -17.67 8.09
CA ILE A 372 22.77 -16.84 8.93
C ILE A 372 23.93 -16.26 8.11
N ILE A 373 24.56 -17.06 7.23
CA ILE A 373 25.66 -16.62 6.36
C ILE A 373 25.17 -15.59 5.32
N LEU A 374 23.96 -15.78 4.76
CA LEU A 374 23.38 -14.79 3.83
C LEU A 374 23.09 -13.46 4.53
N ILE A 375 22.63 -13.50 5.79
CA ILE A 375 22.35 -12.31 6.58
C ILE A 375 23.65 -11.59 6.97
N THR A 376 24.70 -12.31 7.36
CA THR A 376 26.01 -11.70 7.69
C THR A 376 26.71 -11.15 6.44
N ALA A 377 26.66 -11.84 5.30
CA ALA A 377 27.24 -11.34 4.05
C ALA A 377 26.51 -10.10 3.50
N SER A 378 25.21 -9.98 3.72
CA SER A 378 24.44 -8.79 3.33
C SER A 378 24.81 -7.58 4.20
N ILE A 379 25.11 -7.79 5.48
CA ILE A 379 25.53 -6.73 6.41
C ILE A 379 26.97 -6.26 6.10
N ASP A 380 27.89 -7.19 5.82
CA ASP A 380 29.30 -6.85 5.50
C ASP A 380 29.47 -6.21 4.11
N SER A 381 28.52 -6.40 3.19
CA SER A 381 28.56 -5.76 1.86
C SER A 381 28.15 -4.29 1.83
N GLU A 382 27.51 -3.80 2.90
CA GLU A 382 27.09 -2.38 3.03
C GLU A 382 28.00 -1.57 3.97
N VAL A 383 28.93 -2.21 4.68
CA VAL A 383 29.93 -1.53 5.53
C VAL A 383 31.29 -1.57 4.82
N GLY A 384 31.68 -0.46 4.20
CA GLY A 384 33.03 -0.28 3.66
C GLY A 384 34.11 -0.44 4.76
N PRO A 385 35.33 -0.88 4.42
CA PRO A 385 36.34 -1.23 5.41
C PRO A 385 36.92 0.04 6.03
N SER A 386 36.63 0.27 7.32
CA SER A 386 37.37 1.26 8.11
C SER A 386 37.70 0.73 9.50
N LEU A 387 38.99 0.39 9.65
CA LEU A 387 39.82 0.50 10.86
C LEU A 387 39.47 -0.37 12.07
N LEU A 388 39.92 -1.63 12.04
CA LEU A 388 40.40 -2.33 13.23
C LEU A 388 41.92 -2.16 13.31
N VAL A 389 42.39 -1.18 14.10
CA VAL A 389 43.76 -1.22 14.64
C VAL A 389 43.72 -2.18 15.82
N SER A 390 44.51 -3.23 15.69
CA SER A 390 44.80 -4.23 16.69
C SER A 390 45.56 -3.64 17.89
N GLU A 391 45.14 -3.94 19.10
CA GLU A 391 46.08 -4.29 20.16
C GLU A 391 45.53 -5.50 20.94
N ALA A 392 46.24 -6.60 20.82
CA ALA A 392 46.07 -7.81 21.61
C ALA A 392 47.38 -8.09 22.35
N SER A 393 47.25 -8.76 23.50
CA SER A 393 48.28 -9.24 24.44
C SER A 393 48.83 -8.16 25.38
N VAL A 394 48.87 -8.36 26.71
CA VAL A 394 49.49 -9.50 27.41
C VAL A 394 48.80 -9.77 28.76
N LEU A 395 48.58 -11.05 29.07
CA LEU A 395 48.37 -11.58 30.43
C LEU A 395 49.74 -11.83 31.09
N SER A 396 49.96 -11.21 32.26
CA SER A 396 50.57 -11.66 33.54
C SER A 396 51.87 -12.53 33.54
N PRO A 397 52.70 -12.50 34.61
CA PRO A 397 52.33 -12.52 36.04
C PRO A 397 51.98 -11.16 36.66
#